data_AF-A0A554J4Z2-F1
#
_entry.id   AF-A0A554J4Z2-F1
#
_cell.length_a   1.000
_cell.length_b   1.000
_cell.length_c   1.000
_cell.angle_alpha   90.00
_cell.angle_beta   90.00
_cell.angle_gamma   90.00
#
_symmetry.space_group_name_H-M   'P 1'
#
loop_
_entity.id
_entity.type
_entity.pdbx_description
1 polymer ?
#
loop_
_entity_poly.entity_id
_entity_poly.type
_entity_poly.pdbx_seq_one_letter_code
_entity_poly.pdbx_strand_id
1 'polypeptide(L)'
;MRGHKAYTRADFQGDMVAGISVAVVQIPQAMAFALIAGLPAVYGLYASLFGCIASLWGSSRQLSTGPVAMVSLLTFTSLVSLAPPGSEHFIRLAATLALLTGLIYLLLGFFRFGSMIHLVPHSVIAGFSSAAAVLIVISQIPTLLGISLPSSEIVLRNILNLVQALPHLSPIATALGIGALVILVLFRRLPHSFPSALFVLFLAILAGYGLRLDFHGVAIIGEIPSGLPHLVLPFIGVNSLALLIPKAAVLALVAFVATHANTATLARSTRERQDTDQELVGQGLANVVASFFQGYPVSGSFTRSAINREAGARTSFSSVVSTGVTLATILFLTPLFFYLPLTALAAIVILSAVSLIDIKRIREMYAISRSDRCREESLAKHYTKRPRAHFPWRRDCSSGSIALLRQHRPSAHTSRRGYCITHPSGGPRKKYRARYVGGQFCRHQWYGNTRRVH
;
A
#
# COMPACT_ATOMS: atom_id res chain seq x y z
N MET A 1 -23.80 -9.15 5.93
CA MET A 1 -23.61 -8.63 4.55
C MET A 1 -24.11 -7.19 4.51
N ARG A 2 -23.22 -6.21 4.26
CA ARG A 2 -23.49 -4.78 4.46
C ARG A 2 -24.44 -4.24 3.37
N GLY A 3 -25.55 -3.63 3.81
CA GLY A 3 -26.57 -2.89 3.06
C GLY A 3 -26.42 -2.87 1.53
N HIS A 4 -27.02 -3.85 0.87
CA HIS A 4 -27.11 -3.87 -0.59
C HIS A 4 -27.98 -2.70 -1.06
N LYS A 5 -27.36 -1.64 -1.58
CA LYS A 5 -27.89 -1.08 -2.82
C LYS A 5 -27.90 -2.23 -3.83
N ALA A 6 -28.99 -2.39 -4.58
CA ALA A 6 -29.08 -3.45 -5.58
C ALA A 6 -27.83 -3.42 -6.47
N TYR A 7 -27.15 -4.57 -6.58
CA TYR A 7 -25.95 -4.68 -7.41
C TYR A 7 -26.34 -4.43 -8.86
N THR A 8 -25.85 -3.35 -9.44
CA THR A 8 -26.28 -2.92 -10.77
C THR A 8 -25.35 -3.48 -11.86
N ARG A 9 -25.83 -3.52 -13.11
CA ARG A 9 -25.00 -3.87 -14.27
C ARG A 9 -23.75 -2.98 -14.41
N ALA A 10 -23.85 -1.71 -14.01
CA ALA A 10 -22.73 -0.78 -14.02
C ALA A 10 -21.66 -1.15 -12.98
N ASP A 11 -22.08 -1.71 -11.83
CA ASP A 11 -21.15 -2.19 -10.80
C ASP A 11 -20.42 -3.45 -11.29
N PHE A 12 -21.13 -4.37 -11.94
CA PHE A 12 -20.53 -5.54 -12.58
C PHE A 12 -19.47 -5.17 -13.62
N GLN A 13 -19.80 -4.26 -14.54
CA GLN A 13 -18.87 -3.82 -15.58
C GLN A 13 -17.63 -3.14 -14.99
N GLY A 14 -17.82 -2.25 -14.01
CA GLY A 14 -16.72 -1.57 -13.32
C GLY A 14 -15.83 -2.55 -12.56
N ASP A 15 -16.43 -3.46 -11.78
CA ASP A 15 -15.68 -4.45 -11.00
C ASP A 15 -14.96 -5.48 -11.89
N MET A 16 -15.53 -5.84 -13.05
CA MET A 16 -14.90 -6.76 -14.00
C MET A 16 -13.64 -6.14 -14.61
N VAL A 17 -13.74 -4.93 -15.16
CA VAL A 17 -12.59 -4.22 -15.76
C VAL A 17 -11.51 -3.97 -14.70
N ALA A 18 -11.92 -3.55 -13.50
CA ALA A 18 -10.99 -3.31 -12.41
C ALA A 18 -10.31 -4.58 -11.92
N GLY A 19 -11.05 -5.68 -11.72
CA GLY A 19 -10.49 -6.96 -11.29
C GLY A 19 -9.48 -7.55 -12.29
N ILE A 20 -9.77 -7.47 -13.59
CA ILE A 20 -8.83 -7.87 -14.65
C ILE A 20 -7.59 -6.97 -14.62
N SER A 21 -7.77 -5.65 -14.54
CA SER A 21 -6.66 -4.68 -14.49
C SER A 21 -5.75 -4.91 -13.29
N VAL A 22 -6.32 -5.23 -12.13
CA VAL A 22 -5.57 -5.60 -10.93
C VAL A 22 -4.84 -6.93 -11.12
N ALA A 23 -5.51 -7.96 -11.66
CA ALA A 23 -4.91 -9.29 -11.86
C ALA A 23 -3.67 -9.23 -12.75
N VAL A 24 -3.76 -8.46 -13.84
CA VAL A 24 -2.67 -8.21 -14.80
C VAL A 24 -1.39 -7.74 -14.11
N VAL A 25 -1.51 -6.84 -13.14
CA VAL A 25 -0.37 -6.30 -12.39
C VAL A 25 -0.01 -7.20 -11.21
N GLN A 26 -1.01 -7.84 -10.60
CA GLN A 26 -0.87 -8.70 -9.43
C GLN A 26 -0.08 -9.97 -9.72
N ILE A 27 -0.31 -10.64 -10.84
CA ILE A 27 0.35 -11.90 -11.21
C ILE A 27 1.89 -11.77 -11.23
N PRO A 28 2.50 -10.87 -12.04
CA PRO A 28 3.96 -10.72 -12.06
C PRO A 28 4.49 -10.21 -10.72
N GLN A 29 3.79 -9.27 -10.06
CA GLN A 29 4.22 -8.74 -8.77
C GLN A 29 4.23 -9.81 -7.69
N ALA A 30 3.21 -10.66 -7.63
CA ALA A 30 3.12 -11.73 -6.64
C ALA A 30 4.26 -12.73 -6.81
N MET A 31 4.58 -13.12 -8.05
CA MET A 31 5.74 -13.98 -8.35
C MET A 31 7.05 -13.33 -7.90
N ALA A 32 7.28 -12.06 -8.24
CA ALA A 32 8.48 -11.33 -7.83
C ALA A 32 8.58 -11.22 -6.30
N PHE A 33 7.47 -10.95 -5.62
CA PHE A 33 7.43 -10.83 -4.16
C PHE A 33 7.66 -12.17 -3.46
N ALA A 34 7.23 -13.29 -4.03
CA ALA A 34 7.59 -14.61 -3.49
C ALA A 34 9.11 -14.84 -3.53
N LEU A 35 9.77 -14.45 -4.62
CA LEU A 35 11.23 -14.52 -4.73
C LEU A 35 11.93 -13.64 -3.67
N ILE A 36 11.41 -12.44 -3.40
CA ILE A 36 11.90 -11.59 -2.29
C ILE A 36 11.70 -12.28 -0.94
N ALA A 37 10.60 -13.02 -0.77
CA ALA A 37 10.34 -13.79 0.46
C ALA A 37 11.24 -15.03 0.60
N GLY A 38 12.10 -15.35 -0.38
CA GLY A 38 12.89 -16.57 -0.40
C GLY A 38 12.07 -17.82 -0.74
N LEU A 39 10.93 -17.64 -1.40
CA LEU A 39 10.03 -18.71 -1.84
C LEU A 39 10.04 -18.83 -3.37
N PRO A 40 9.79 -20.03 -3.92
CA PRO A 40 9.52 -20.19 -5.34
C PRO A 40 8.38 -19.29 -5.82
N ALA A 41 8.45 -18.81 -7.07
CA ALA A 41 7.53 -17.83 -7.63
C ALA A 41 6.04 -18.21 -7.49
N VAL A 42 5.71 -19.51 -7.57
CA VAL A 42 4.34 -20.03 -7.48
C VAL A 42 3.64 -19.66 -6.16
N TYR A 43 4.40 -19.58 -5.06
CA TYR A 43 3.84 -19.29 -3.74
C TYR A 43 3.27 -17.86 -3.65
N GLY A 44 3.71 -16.96 -4.52
CA GLY A 44 3.09 -15.66 -4.70
C GLY A 44 1.67 -15.77 -5.22
N LEU A 45 1.46 -16.61 -6.24
CA LEU A 45 0.15 -16.84 -6.84
C LEU A 45 -0.78 -17.54 -5.83
N TYR A 46 -0.27 -18.52 -5.09
CA TYR A 46 -1.03 -19.22 -4.03
C TYR A 46 -1.48 -18.27 -2.92
N ALA A 47 -0.57 -17.42 -2.41
CA ALA A 47 -0.92 -16.41 -1.41
C ALA A 47 -1.98 -15.41 -1.94
N SER A 48 -1.91 -15.06 -3.22
CA SER A 48 -2.85 -14.16 -3.88
C SER A 48 -4.27 -14.70 -4.04
N LEU A 49 -4.47 -16.03 -4.12
CA LEU A 49 -5.80 -16.62 -4.30
C LEU A 49 -6.77 -16.22 -3.19
N PHE A 50 -6.30 -16.15 -1.95
CA PHE A 50 -7.15 -15.92 -0.79
C PHE A 50 -7.27 -14.44 -0.40
N GLY A 51 -6.64 -13.53 -1.16
CA GLY A 51 -6.72 -12.09 -0.94
C GLY A 51 -8.14 -11.53 -1.04
N CYS A 52 -9.01 -12.12 -1.87
CA CYS A 52 -10.41 -11.70 -1.98
C CYS A 52 -11.18 -11.85 -0.67
N ILE A 53 -10.81 -12.80 0.21
CA ILE A 53 -11.43 -12.98 1.52
C ILE A 53 -11.31 -11.70 2.35
N ALA A 54 -10.16 -11.04 2.30
CA ALA A 54 -9.96 -9.78 3.01
C ALA A 54 -10.89 -8.69 2.49
N SER A 55 -11.14 -8.60 1.18
CA SER A 55 -12.07 -7.60 0.63
C SER A 55 -13.54 -7.91 0.92
N LEU A 56 -13.90 -9.19 1.04
CA LEU A 56 -15.28 -9.66 1.28
C LEU A 56 -15.68 -9.54 2.76
N TRP A 57 -14.74 -9.82 3.67
CA TRP A 57 -14.92 -9.70 5.12
C TRP A 57 -14.29 -8.43 5.72
N GLY A 58 -13.59 -7.63 4.94
CA GLY A 58 -12.98 -6.37 5.40
C GLY A 58 -13.95 -5.20 5.34
N SER A 59 -13.44 -4.01 5.69
CA SER A 59 -14.23 -2.79 5.59
C SER A 59 -14.06 -2.06 4.27
N SER A 60 -12.91 -2.20 3.60
CA SER A 60 -12.61 -1.48 2.36
C SER A 60 -12.96 -2.29 1.11
N ARG A 61 -13.83 -1.72 0.25
CA ARG A 61 -14.29 -2.39 -0.98
C ARG A 61 -13.24 -2.47 -2.08
N GLN A 62 -12.36 -1.48 -2.14
CA GLN A 62 -11.39 -1.32 -3.23
C GLN A 62 -9.99 -1.79 -2.84
N LEU A 63 -9.79 -2.20 -1.58
CA LEU A 63 -8.50 -2.68 -1.11
C LEU A 63 -8.17 -4.02 -1.77
N SER A 64 -7.09 -4.04 -2.54
CA SER A 64 -6.52 -5.26 -3.11
C SER A 64 -5.51 -5.87 -2.14
N THR A 65 -5.83 -7.06 -1.64
CA THR A 65 -4.99 -7.82 -0.70
C THR A 65 -4.22 -8.92 -1.44
N GLY A 66 -2.97 -9.12 -1.05
CA GLY A 66 -2.11 -10.19 -1.56
C GLY A 66 -0.66 -9.99 -1.11
N PRO A 67 0.30 -10.70 -1.70
CA PRO A 67 1.71 -10.40 -1.51
C PRO A 67 2.05 -8.94 -1.72
N VAL A 68 2.87 -8.39 -0.82
CA VAL A 68 3.48 -7.07 -0.96
C VAL A 68 4.96 -7.15 -0.59
N ALA A 69 5.78 -6.33 -1.22
CA ALA A 69 7.24 -6.40 -1.10
C ALA A 69 7.74 -6.37 0.34
N MET A 70 7.19 -5.46 1.15
CA MET A 70 7.65 -5.26 2.52
C MET A 70 7.33 -6.46 3.42
N VAL A 71 6.12 -7.01 3.30
CA VAL A 71 5.72 -8.22 4.02
C VAL A 71 6.54 -9.42 3.55
N SER A 72 6.87 -9.48 2.27
CA SER A 72 7.72 -10.53 1.69
C SER A 72 9.15 -10.44 2.24
N LEU A 73 9.74 -9.25 2.28
CA LEU A 73 11.05 -9.04 2.88
C LEU A 73 11.07 -9.39 4.37
N LEU A 74 10.06 -8.96 5.13
CA LEU A 74 9.94 -9.32 6.55
C LEU A 74 9.76 -10.83 6.76
N THR A 75 9.06 -11.50 5.84
CA THR A 75 8.96 -12.97 5.83
C THR A 75 10.34 -13.59 5.62
N PHE A 76 11.11 -13.12 4.63
CA PHE A 76 12.46 -13.59 4.39
C PHE A 76 13.38 -13.42 5.60
N THR A 77 13.49 -12.19 6.13
CA THR A 77 14.38 -11.91 7.27
C THR A 77 13.96 -12.65 8.53
N SER A 78 12.65 -12.86 8.72
CA SER A 78 12.14 -13.66 9.83
C SER A 78 12.53 -15.12 9.75
N LEU A 79 12.73 -15.67 8.55
CA LEU A 79 12.85 -17.12 8.34
C LEU A 79 14.24 -17.58 7.89
N VAL A 80 15.05 -16.71 7.28
CA VAL A 80 16.37 -17.08 6.71
C VAL A 80 17.35 -17.61 7.76
N SER A 81 17.21 -17.20 9.02
CA SER A 81 18.01 -17.71 10.15
C SER A 81 17.54 -19.07 10.68
N LEU A 82 16.35 -19.52 10.28
CA LEU A 82 15.72 -20.76 10.76
C LEU A 82 15.79 -21.88 9.73
N ALA A 83 15.79 -21.55 8.44
CA ALA A 83 15.82 -22.53 7.36
C ALA A 83 16.45 -21.97 6.08
N PRO A 84 17.05 -22.81 5.23
CA PRO A 84 17.49 -22.39 3.90
C PRO A 84 16.30 -21.92 3.04
N PRO A 85 16.40 -20.77 2.35
CA PRO A 85 15.38 -20.30 1.42
C PRO A 85 15.02 -21.36 0.37
N GLY A 86 13.75 -21.44 0.00
CA GLY A 86 13.25 -22.42 -0.98
C GLY A 86 13.13 -23.87 -0.48
N SER A 87 13.66 -24.21 0.70
CA SER A 87 13.47 -25.55 1.27
C SER A 87 12.01 -25.78 1.68
N GLU A 88 11.59 -27.05 1.69
CA GLU A 88 10.24 -27.42 2.14
C GLU A 88 9.95 -26.94 3.57
N HIS A 89 10.95 -27.00 4.45
CA HIS A 89 10.86 -26.50 5.81
C HIS A 89 10.64 -24.97 5.84
N PHE A 90 11.32 -24.21 4.98
CA PHE A 90 11.14 -22.76 4.85
C PHE A 90 9.73 -22.39 4.37
N ILE A 91 9.20 -23.14 3.40
CA ILE A 91 7.82 -22.95 2.90
C ILE A 91 6.80 -23.19 4.02
N ARG A 92 6.97 -24.27 4.81
CA ARG A 92 6.09 -24.54 5.97
C ARG A 92 6.20 -23.45 7.04
N LEU A 93 7.40 -22.92 7.31
CA LEU A 93 7.62 -21.80 8.22
C LEU A 93 6.90 -20.54 7.74
N ALA A 94 6.95 -20.23 6.44
CA ALA A 94 6.25 -19.10 5.84
C ALA A 94 4.71 -19.24 5.96
N ALA A 95 4.17 -20.42 5.72
CA ALA A 95 2.75 -20.70 5.95
C ALA A 95 2.37 -20.57 7.43
N THR A 96 3.19 -21.07 8.35
CA THR A 96 2.97 -20.93 9.80
C THR A 96 3.03 -19.48 10.26
N LEU A 97 3.95 -18.69 9.69
CA LEU A 97 4.02 -17.25 9.93
C LEU A 97 2.74 -16.55 9.46
N ALA A 98 2.19 -16.94 8.29
CA ALA A 98 0.91 -16.44 7.79
C ALA A 98 -0.25 -16.78 8.74
N LEU A 99 -0.30 -18.02 9.25
CA LEU A 99 -1.30 -18.44 10.23
C LEU A 99 -1.23 -17.56 11.48
N LEU A 100 -0.05 -17.40 12.07
CA LEU A 100 0.15 -16.62 13.29
C LEU A 100 -0.20 -15.14 13.09
N THR A 101 0.24 -14.54 11.98
CA THR A 101 -0.14 -13.17 11.62
C THR A 101 -1.65 -13.03 11.47
N GLY A 102 -2.31 -13.99 10.81
CA GLY A 102 -3.75 -14.01 10.67
C GLY A 102 -4.49 -14.12 12.00
N LEU A 103 -4.04 -15.01 12.89
CA LEU A 103 -4.58 -15.16 14.24
C LEU A 103 -4.40 -13.88 15.07
N ILE A 104 -3.25 -13.23 15.00
CA ILE A 104 -3.01 -11.95 15.68
C ILE A 104 -4.00 -10.89 15.18
N TYR A 105 -4.25 -10.79 13.87
CA TYR A 105 -5.27 -9.87 13.34
C TYR A 105 -6.68 -10.19 13.81
N LEU A 106 -7.06 -11.48 13.81
CA LEU A 106 -8.36 -11.89 14.32
C LEU A 106 -8.52 -11.54 15.79
N LEU A 107 -7.49 -11.76 16.62
CA LEU A 107 -7.50 -11.38 18.03
C LEU A 107 -7.64 -9.87 18.19
N LEU A 108 -6.82 -9.06 17.49
CA LEU A 108 -6.89 -7.60 17.57
C LEU A 108 -8.25 -7.05 17.11
N GLY A 109 -8.81 -7.58 16.02
CA GLY A 109 -10.12 -7.17 15.51
C GLY A 109 -11.26 -7.59 16.44
N PHE A 110 -11.18 -8.80 17.01
CA PHE A 110 -12.18 -9.31 17.96
C PHE A 110 -12.22 -8.48 19.25
N PHE A 111 -11.04 -8.15 19.81
CA PHE A 111 -10.92 -7.30 21.00
C PHE A 111 -11.05 -5.80 20.72
N ARG A 112 -11.33 -5.41 19.47
CA ARG A 112 -11.53 -4.02 19.05
C ARG A 112 -10.33 -3.09 19.27
N PHE A 113 -9.13 -3.64 19.12
CA PHE A 113 -7.88 -2.89 19.23
C PHE A 113 -7.56 -2.03 18.00
N GLY A 114 -8.34 -2.13 16.92
CA GLY A 114 -8.16 -1.32 15.71
C GLY A 114 -8.28 0.18 15.97
N SER A 115 -9.00 0.59 17.02
CA SER A 115 -9.09 1.98 17.45
C SER A 115 -7.74 2.61 17.83
N MET A 116 -6.78 1.82 18.34
CA MET A 116 -5.46 2.31 18.73
C MET A 116 -4.64 2.82 17.54
N ILE A 117 -4.96 2.40 16.31
CA ILE A 117 -4.18 2.80 15.13
C ILE A 117 -4.55 4.21 14.61
N HIS A 118 -5.65 4.80 15.09
CA HIS A 118 -5.99 6.19 14.77
C HIS A 118 -4.97 7.20 15.30
N LEU A 119 -4.03 6.75 16.15
CA LEU A 119 -2.91 7.54 16.64
C LEU A 119 -1.80 7.74 15.60
N VAL A 120 -1.83 7.06 14.45
CA VAL A 120 -0.80 7.20 13.41
C VAL A 120 -1.03 8.49 12.60
N PRO A 121 -0.15 9.50 12.70
CA PRO A 121 -0.32 10.75 11.97
C PRO A 121 -0.21 10.54 10.47
N HIS A 122 -0.90 11.37 9.68
CA HIS A 122 -0.79 11.33 8.20
C HIS A 122 0.63 11.54 7.68
N SER A 123 1.45 12.27 8.43
CA SER A 123 2.86 12.46 8.11
C SER A 123 3.67 11.16 8.18
N VAL A 124 3.38 10.30 9.16
CA VAL A 124 4.01 8.99 9.31
C VAL A 124 3.59 8.07 8.16
N ILE A 125 2.31 8.11 7.77
CA ILE A 125 1.80 7.32 6.63
C ILE A 125 2.50 7.72 5.32
N ALA A 126 2.63 9.02 5.04
CA ALA A 126 3.31 9.51 3.84
C ALA A 126 4.82 9.16 3.85
N GLY A 127 5.48 9.29 5.01
CA GLY A 127 6.88 8.89 5.18
C GLY A 127 7.09 7.39 4.99
N PHE A 128 6.23 6.56 5.58
CA PHE A 128 6.27 5.11 5.46
C PHE A 128 6.11 4.64 4.01
N SER A 129 5.12 5.17 3.29
CA SER A 129 4.90 4.84 1.87
C SER A 129 6.12 5.17 1.01
N SER A 130 6.73 6.32 1.25
CA SER A 130 7.92 6.78 0.50
C SER A 130 9.15 5.93 0.83
N ALA A 131 9.38 5.61 2.11
CA ALA A 131 10.46 4.75 2.55
C ALA A 131 10.31 3.31 2.00
N ALA A 132 9.09 2.77 2.02
CA ALA A 132 8.77 1.47 1.44
C ALA A 132 9.05 1.45 -0.07
N ALA A 133 8.64 2.50 -0.80
CA ALA A 133 8.93 2.61 -2.23
C ALA A 133 10.44 2.63 -2.54
N VAL A 134 11.22 3.41 -1.79
CA VAL A 134 12.68 3.45 -1.92
C VAL A 134 13.31 2.08 -1.62
N LEU A 135 12.87 1.42 -0.55
CA LEU A 135 13.35 0.09 -0.18
C LEU A 135 13.06 -0.95 -1.28
N ILE A 136 11.86 -0.90 -1.86
CA ILE A 136 11.48 -1.76 -2.99
C ILE A 136 12.42 -1.52 -4.15
N VAL A 137 12.64 -0.27 -4.56
CA VAL A 137 13.55 0.05 -5.67
C VAL A 137 14.94 -0.48 -5.40
N ILE A 138 15.51 -0.21 -4.21
CA ILE A 138 16.85 -0.69 -3.82
C ILE A 138 16.92 -2.22 -3.89
N SER A 139 15.89 -2.93 -3.41
CA SER A 139 15.86 -4.40 -3.42
C SER A 139 15.82 -5.01 -4.82
N GLN A 140 15.34 -4.27 -5.82
CA GLN A 140 15.17 -4.77 -7.18
C GLN A 140 16.34 -4.40 -8.10
N ILE A 141 17.21 -3.45 -7.72
CA ILE A 141 18.38 -3.06 -8.53
C ILE A 141 19.31 -4.24 -8.82
N PRO A 142 19.68 -5.12 -7.86
CA PRO A 142 20.53 -6.27 -8.16
C PRO A 142 19.93 -7.16 -9.26
N THR A 143 18.65 -7.52 -9.13
CA THR A 143 17.93 -8.33 -10.11
C THR A 143 17.81 -7.63 -11.47
N LEU A 144 17.62 -6.31 -11.49
CA LEU A 144 17.57 -5.52 -12.73
C LEU A 144 18.91 -5.53 -13.49
N LEU A 145 20.04 -5.53 -12.76
CA LEU A 145 21.40 -5.59 -13.31
C LEU A 145 21.90 -7.01 -13.58
N GLY A 146 21.07 -8.03 -13.28
CA GLY A 146 21.45 -9.44 -13.39
C GLY A 146 22.49 -9.90 -12.36
N ILE A 147 22.55 -9.23 -11.21
CA ILE A 147 23.47 -9.56 -10.11
C ILE A 147 22.70 -10.36 -9.05
N SER A 148 23.24 -11.51 -8.66
CA SER A 148 22.73 -12.29 -7.53
C SER A 148 23.46 -11.90 -6.25
N LEU A 149 22.74 -11.37 -5.26
CA LEU A 149 23.30 -10.97 -3.97
C LEU A 149 22.57 -11.66 -2.82
N PRO A 150 23.29 -12.07 -1.76
CA PRO A 150 22.65 -12.47 -0.52
C PRO A 150 21.92 -11.26 0.09
N SER A 151 20.64 -11.44 0.40
CA SER A 151 19.82 -10.41 1.05
C SER A 151 20.15 -10.35 2.55
N SER A 152 20.43 -9.15 3.07
CA SER A 152 20.66 -8.91 4.50
C SER A 152 19.61 -7.99 5.10
N GLU A 153 19.43 -8.06 6.43
CA GLU A 153 18.49 -7.21 7.18
C GLU A 153 18.88 -5.72 7.14
N ILE A 154 20.17 -5.44 6.97
CA ILE A 154 20.71 -4.08 7.00
C ILE A 154 20.75 -3.52 5.58
N VAL A 155 19.88 -2.56 5.30
CA VAL A 155 19.80 -1.90 3.97
C VAL A 155 21.16 -1.35 3.52
N LEU A 156 21.92 -0.74 4.43
CA LEU A 156 23.25 -0.21 4.12
C LEU A 156 24.21 -1.32 3.64
N ARG A 157 24.11 -2.52 4.22
CA ARG A 157 24.93 -3.66 3.81
C ARG A 157 24.52 -4.18 2.42
N ASN A 158 23.23 -4.18 2.10
CA ASN A 158 22.76 -4.49 0.75
C ASN A 158 23.27 -3.49 -0.29
N ILE A 159 23.31 -2.19 0.05
CA ILE A 159 23.88 -1.16 -0.83
C ILE A 159 25.38 -1.37 -1.02
N LEU A 160 26.13 -1.65 0.06
CA LEU A 160 27.57 -1.91 -0.03
C LEU A 160 27.86 -3.16 -0.87
N ASN A 161 27.13 -4.26 -0.65
CA ASN A 161 27.25 -5.48 -1.44
C ASN A 161 26.96 -5.21 -2.93
N LEU A 162 25.95 -4.38 -3.22
CA LEU A 162 25.64 -3.97 -4.59
C LEU A 162 26.79 -3.19 -5.22
N VAL A 163 27.32 -2.17 -4.53
CA VAL A 163 28.43 -1.36 -5.03
C VAL A 163 29.66 -2.22 -5.31
N GLN A 164 29.96 -3.18 -4.44
CA GLN A 164 31.08 -4.12 -4.62
C GLN A 164 30.85 -5.09 -5.79
N ALA A 165 29.61 -5.45 -6.08
CA ALA A 165 29.26 -6.38 -7.14
C ALA A 165 28.98 -5.72 -8.52
N LEU A 166 28.97 -4.38 -8.60
CA LEU A 166 28.79 -3.65 -9.86
C LEU A 166 29.71 -4.10 -11.00
N PRO A 167 31.01 -4.41 -10.77
CA PRO A 167 31.89 -4.91 -11.83
C PRO A 167 31.44 -6.25 -12.43
N HIS A 168 30.59 -7.00 -11.74
CA HIS A 168 30.10 -8.32 -12.15
C HIS A 168 28.68 -8.27 -12.73
N LEU A 169 28.19 -7.08 -13.12
CA LEU A 169 26.89 -6.96 -13.78
C LEU A 169 26.87 -7.73 -15.10
N SER A 170 25.72 -8.32 -15.44
CA SER A 170 25.52 -8.95 -16.74
C SER A 170 25.03 -7.90 -17.73
N PRO A 171 25.79 -7.59 -18.81
CA PRO A 171 25.40 -6.56 -19.77
C PRO A 171 24.07 -6.86 -20.46
N ILE A 172 23.83 -8.14 -20.77
CA ILE A 172 22.61 -8.61 -21.45
C ILE A 172 21.41 -8.47 -20.50
N ALA A 173 21.56 -8.94 -19.26
CA ALA A 173 20.51 -8.83 -18.24
C ALA A 173 20.15 -7.37 -17.96
N THR A 174 21.19 -6.52 -17.84
CA THR A 174 21.04 -5.08 -17.62
C THR A 174 20.36 -4.39 -18.80
N ALA A 175 20.77 -4.68 -20.04
CA ALA A 175 20.14 -4.13 -21.24
C ALA A 175 18.66 -4.51 -21.33
N LEU A 176 18.31 -5.77 -20.98
CA LEU A 176 16.93 -6.22 -20.97
C LEU A 176 16.10 -5.55 -19.87
N GLY A 177 16.65 -5.44 -18.65
CA GLY A 177 15.98 -4.79 -17.52
C GLY A 177 15.76 -3.30 -17.76
N ILE A 178 16.79 -2.58 -18.21
CA ILE A 178 16.70 -1.16 -18.57
C ILE A 178 15.75 -0.98 -19.77
N GLY A 179 15.85 -1.83 -20.80
CA GLY A 179 14.96 -1.80 -21.95
C GLY A 179 13.49 -1.96 -21.55
N ALA A 180 13.18 -2.93 -20.68
CA ALA A 180 11.84 -3.12 -20.12
C ALA A 180 11.37 -1.87 -19.35
N LEU A 181 12.24 -1.27 -18.54
CA LEU A 181 11.92 -0.06 -17.79
C LEU A 181 11.66 1.14 -18.73
N VAL A 182 12.47 1.32 -19.77
CA VAL A 182 12.29 2.38 -20.77
C VAL A 182 10.97 2.20 -21.51
N ILE A 183 10.64 0.97 -21.95
CA ILE A 183 9.35 0.68 -22.60
C ILE A 183 8.20 1.02 -21.64
N LEU A 184 8.26 0.55 -20.40
CA LEU A 184 7.24 0.85 -19.38
C LEU A 184 7.04 2.37 -19.16
N VAL A 185 8.14 3.13 -19.08
CA VAL A 185 8.09 4.60 -18.91
C VAL A 185 7.56 5.29 -20.17
N LEU A 186 7.92 4.82 -21.36
CA LEU A 186 7.43 5.38 -22.62
C LEU A 186 5.92 5.15 -22.75
N PHE A 187 5.44 3.97 -22.37
CA PHE A 187 4.02 3.65 -22.35
C PHE A 187 3.22 4.45 -21.33
N ARG A 188 3.84 4.99 -20.27
CA ARG A 188 3.15 5.95 -19.38
C ARG A 188 2.75 7.26 -20.07
N ARG A 189 3.30 7.56 -21.25
CA ARG A 189 2.92 8.74 -22.05
C ARG A 189 1.78 8.45 -23.04
N LEU A 190 1.42 7.18 -23.24
CA LEU A 190 0.32 6.76 -24.11
C LEU A 190 -1.02 6.81 -23.35
N PRO A 191 -2.17 6.89 -24.05
CA PRO A 191 -3.48 6.91 -23.39
C PRO A 191 -3.69 5.68 -22.51
N HIS A 192 -4.31 5.91 -21.34
CA HIS A 192 -4.35 5.08 -20.13
C HIS A 192 -5.01 3.69 -20.28
N SER A 193 -5.42 3.30 -21.49
CA SER A 193 -6.19 2.08 -21.73
C SER A 193 -5.34 0.85 -22.05
N PHE A 194 -4.02 1.00 -22.27
CA PHE A 194 -3.16 -0.11 -22.66
C PHE A 194 -2.39 -0.71 -21.46
N PRO A 195 -2.51 -2.03 -21.19
CA PRO A 195 -1.87 -2.69 -20.06
C PRO A 195 -0.36 -2.88 -20.32
N SER A 196 0.42 -1.81 -20.13
CA SER A 196 1.86 -1.77 -20.44
C SER A 196 2.66 -2.89 -19.76
N ALA A 197 2.26 -3.28 -18.54
CA ALA A 197 2.88 -4.40 -17.84
C ALA A 197 2.72 -5.74 -18.57
N LEU A 198 1.53 -6.06 -19.11
CA LEU A 198 1.34 -7.28 -19.92
C LEU A 198 2.17 -7.24 -21.19
N PHE A 199 2.20 -6.09 -21.86
CA PHE A 199 2.94 -5.96 -23.10
C PHE A 199 4.44 -6.18 -22.88
N VAL A 200 5.00 -5.59 -21.83
CA VAL A 200 6.41 -5.82 -21.46
C VAL A 200 6.64 -7.27 -21.03
N LEU A 201 5.73 -7.90 -20.29
CA LEU A 201 5.82 -9.34 -19.98
C LEU A 201 5.84 -10.19 -21.26
N PHE A 202 4.92 -9.93 -22.17
CA PHE A 202 4.81 -10.65 -23.44
C PHE A 202 6.09 -10.51 -24.28
N LEU A 203 6.58 -9.28 -24.46
CA LEU A 203 7.83 -9.04 -25.16
C LEU A 203 9.03 -9.68 -24.44
N ALA A 204 9.06 -9.66 -23.12
CA ALA A 204 10.14 -10.26 -22.35
C ALA A 204 10.14 -11.80 -22.46
N ILE A 205 8.97 -12.44 -22.47
CA ILE A 205 8.83 -13.89 -22.71
C ILE A 205 9.26 -14.22 -24.14
N LEU A 206 8.83 -13.44 -25.14
CA LEU A 206 9.20 -13.66 -26.54
C LEU A 206 10.71 -13.50 -26.74
N ALA A 207 11.33 -12.48 -26.13
CA ALA A 207 12.77 -12.29 -26.14
C ALA A 207 13.49 -13.43 -25.39
N GLY A 208 12.98 -13.85 -24.23
CA GLY A 208 13.52 -14.98 -23.46
C GLY A 208 13.53 -16.28 -24.24
N TYR A 209 12.43 -16.59 -24.92
CA TYR A 209 12.30 -17.77 -25.77
C TYR A 209 13.15 -17.67 -27.04
N GLY A 210 13.01 -16.58 -27.81
CA GLY A 210 13.62 -16.42 -29.13
C GLY A 210 15.14 -16.22 -29.08
N LEU A 211 15.65 -15.50 -28.08
CA LEU A 211 17.08 -15.26 -27.90
C LEU A 211 17.75 -16.29 -26.98
N ARG A 212 16.98 -17.25 -26.44
CA ARG A 212 17.46 -18.24 -25.46
C ARG A 212 18.32 -17.61 -24.37
N LEU A 213 17.74 -16.63 -23.68
CA LEU A 213 18.43 -15.84 -22.66
C LEU A 213 18.97 -16.70 -21.51
N ASP A 214 18.42 -17.91 -21.32
CA ASP A 214 18.91 -18.96 -20.43
C ASP A 214 20.37 -19.35 -20.72
N PHE A 215 20.76 -19.47 -21.99
CA PHE A 215 22.15 -19.78 -22.36
C PHE A 215 23.10 -18.58 -22.26
N HIS A 216 22.55 -17.37 -22.19
CA HIS A 216 23.31 -16.12 -22.08
C HIS A 216 23.48 -15.62 -20.63
N GLY A 217 23.24 -16.49 -19.65
CA GLY A 217 23.44 -16.18 -18.23
C GLY A 217 22.42 -15.21 -17.65
N VAL A 218 21.27 -15.02 -18.31
CA VAL A 218 20.16 -14.23 -17.77
C VAL A 218 19.27 -15.14 -16.94
N ALA A 219 19.05 -14.76 -15.68
CA ALA A 219 18.15 -15.51 -14.80
C ALA A 219 16.69 -15.41 -15.30
N ILE A 220 16.08 -16.58 -15.52
CA ILE A 220 14.67 -16.75 -15.88
C ILE A 220 13.90 -17.36 -14.71
N ILE A 221 12.56 -17.34 -14.76
CA ILE A 221 11.72 -17.95 -13.73
C ILE A 221 11.88 -19.47 -13.70
N GLY A 222 11.93 -20.12 -14.87
CA GLY A 222 12.01 -21.58 -14.97
C GLY A 222 10.68 -22.27 -14.69
N GLU A 223 10.75 -23.54 -14.27
CA GLU A 223 9.55 -24.36 -14.04
C GLU A 223 8.68 -23.81 -12.92
N ILE A 224 7.40 -23.58 -13.24
CA ILE A 224 6.36 -23.26 -12.27
C ILE A 224 5.44 -24.48 -12.20
N PRO A 225 5.35 -25.15 -11.03
CA PRO A 225 4.46 -26.30 -10.89
C PRO A 225 3.03 -25.86 -11.18
N SER A 226 2.38 -26.58 -12.09
CA SER A 226 0.99 -26.32 -12.46
C SER A 226 0.07 -27.07 -11.51
N GLY A 227 -1.03 -26.44 -11.11
CA GLY A 227 -2.01 -27.05 -10.20
C GLY A 227 -2.36 -26.17 -9.02
N LEU A 228 -3.42 -26.55 -8.33
CA LEU A 228 -3.87 -25.85 -7.14
C LEU A 228 -3.01 -26.22 -5.94
N PRO A 229 -2.79 -25.29 -4.99
CA PRO A 229 -2.19 -25.67 -3.73
C PRO A 229 -3.11 -26.67 -3.03
N HIS A 230 -2.57 -27.81 -2.65
CA HIS A 230 -3.29 -28.76 -1.80
C HIS A 230 -3.26 -28.29 -0.35
N LEU A 231 -4.23 -28.76 0.43
CA LEU A 231 -4.35 -28.46 1.84
C LEU A 231 -3.14 -29.03 2.60
N VAL A 232 -2.38 -28.18 3.28
CA VAL A 232 -1.26 -28.55 4.14
C VAL A 232 -1.46 -27.89 5.49
N LEU A 233 -1.35 -28.66 6.57
CA LEU A 233 -1.39 -28.10 7.92
C LEU A 233 -0.09 -27.32 8.21
N PRO A 234 -0.17 -26.02 8.49
CA PRO A 234 1.00 -25.21 8.83
C PRO A 234 1.38 -25.47 10.30
N PHE A 235 2.01 -26.61 10.58
CA PHE A 235 2.51 -26.93 11.92
C PHE A 235 3.85 -27.66 11.84
N ILE A 236 4.80 -27.19 12.65
CA ILE A 236 6.23 -27.58 12.57
C ILE A 236 6.79 -27.95 13.96
N GLY A 237 5.95 -27.88 15.00
CA GLY A 237 6.33 -28.15 16.39
C GLY A 237 6.27 -26.92 17.30
N VAL A 238 6.22 -27.16 18.62
CA VAL A 238 6.03 -26.12 19.65
C VAL A 238 7.22 -25.17 19.73
N ASN A 239 8.45 -25.67 19.54
CA ASN A 239 9.67 -24.85 19.61
C ASN A 239 9.72 -23.78 18.51
N SER A 240 9.36 -24.14 17.28
CA SER A 240 9.30 -23.18 16.17
C SER A 240 8.20 -22.14 16.41
N LEU A 241 7.09 -22.51 17.05
CA LEU A 241 6.01 -21.59 17.38
C LEU A 241 6.49 -20.47 18.32
N ALA A 242 7.23 -20.81 19.37
CA ALA A 242 7.78 -19.85 20.32
C ALA A 242 8.72 -18.83 19.64
N LEU A 243 9.50 -19.27 18.64
CA LEU A 243 10.39 -18.41 17.86
C LEU A 243 9.64 -17.54 16.85
N LEU A 244 8.53 -18.02 16.30
CA LEU A 244 7.76 -17.32 15.27
C LEU A 244 6.77 -16.31 15.84
N ILE A 245 6.23 -16.50 17.05
CA ILE A 245 5.24 -15.57 17.63
C ILE A 245 5.74 -14.11 17.67
N PRO A 246 6.95 -13.80 18.18
CA PRO A 246 7.45 -12.43 18.19
C PRO A 246 7.63 -11.88 16.76
N LYS A 247 8.12 -12.71 15.84
CA LYS A 247 8.32 -12.34 14.43
C LYS A 247 6.99 -12.04 13.73
N ALA A 248 5.97 -12.88 13.99
CA ALA A 248 4.61 -12.72 13.51
C ALA A 248 3.95 -11.45 14.05
N ALA A 249 4.20 -11.10 15.32
CA ALA A 249 3.66 -9.89 15.95
C ALA A 249 4.24 -8.61 15.31
N VAL A 250 5.56 -8.57 15.08
CA VAL A 250 6.21 -7.46 14.37
C VAL A 250 5.67 -7.36 12.95
N LEU A 251 5.62 -8.47 12.22
CA LEU A 251 5.09 -8.51 10.85
C LEU A 251 3.63 -8.04 10.82
N ALA A 252 2.78 -8.53 11.72
CA ALA A 252 1.38 -8.19 11.83
C ALA A 252 1.21 -6.68 12.06
N LEU A 253 1.85 -6.13 13.08
CA LEU A 253 1.77 -4.71 13.41
C LEU A 253 2.16 -3.84 12.21
N VAL A 254 3.29 -4.16 11.60
CA VAL A 254 3.85 -3.37 10.50
C VAL A 254 3.00 -3.46 9.23
N ALA A 255 2.56 -4.65 8.85
CA ALA A 255 1.69 -4.86 7.70
C ALA A 255 0.29 -4.26 7.91
N PHE A 256 -0.17 -4.18 9.15
CA PHE A 256 -1.43 -3.55 9.49
C PHE A 256 -1.34 -2.02 9.42
N VAL A 257 -0.24 -1.41 9.89
CA VAL A 257 0.00 0.04 9.68
C VAL A 257 0.01 0.38 8.20
N ALA A 258 0.65 -0.44 7.36
CA ALA A 258 0.65 -0.29 5.91
C ALA A 258 -0.77 -0.40 5.31
N THR A 259 -1.53 -1.40 5.75
CA THR A 259 -2.91 -1.61 5.29
C THR A 259 -3.81 -0.44 5.69
N HIS A 260 -3.73 -0.01 6.94
CA HIS A 260 -4.50 1.12 7.46
C HIS A 260 -4.19 2.42 6.72
N ALA A 261 -2.91 2.66 6.41
CA ALA A 261 -2.49 3.77 5.58
C ALA A 261 -3.13 3.77 4.19
N ASN A 262 -3.24 2.59 3.57
CA ASN A 262 -3.88 2.42 2.27
C ASN A 262 -5.40 2.66 2.35
N THR A 263 -6.07 2.03 3.30
CA THR A 263 -7.52 2.19 3.48
C THR A 263 -7.90 3.62 3.87
N ALA A 264 -7.08 4.31 4.67
CA ALA A 264 -7.31 5.72 5.01
C ALA A 264 -7.18 6.64 3.78
N THR A 265 -6.27 6.30 2.86
CA THR A 265 -6.12 7.02 1.60
C THR A 265 -7.30 6.76 0.66
N LEU A 266 -7.79 5.51 0.60
CA LEU A 266 -8.99 5.15 -0.17
C LEU A 266 -10.24 5.84 0.38
N ALA A 267 -10.46 5.79 1.69
CA ALA A 267 -11.62 6.39 2.37
C ALA A 267 -11.75 7.89 2.12
N ARG A 268 -10.63 8.62 2.02
CA ARG A 268 -10.62 10.04 1.64
C ARG A 268 -11.14 10.29 0.23
N SER A 269 -10.80 9.40 -0.70
CA SER A 269 -11.23 9.52 -2.10
C SER A 269 -12.67 9.05 -2.33
N THR A 270 -13.11 7.99 -1.66
CA THR A 270 -14.44 7.40 -1.84
C THR A 270 -15.50 7.96 -0.90
N ARG A 271 -15.08 8.67 0.17
CA ARG A 271 -15.92 9.11 1.29
C ARG A 271 -16.62 7.95 2.00
N GLU A 272 -16.07 6.74 1.92
CA GLU A 272 -16.58 5.58 2.64
C GLU A 272 -16.11 5.59 4.10
N ARG A 273 -16.99 5.12 5.01
CA ARG A 273 -16.61 4.91 6.41
C ARG A 273 -15.74 3.66 6.51
N GLN A 274 -14.58 3.81 7.13
CA GLN A 274 -13.67 2.71 7.40
C GLN A 274 -13.88 2.21 8.83
N ASP A 275 -14.12 0.91 8.96
CA ASP A 275 -14.11 0.18 10.22
C ASP A 275 -12.80 -0.62 10.30
N THR A 276 -11.91 -0.17 11.18
CA THR A 276 -10.58 -0.74 11.32
C THR A 276 -10.60 -2.16 11.90
N ASP A 277 -11.51 -2.44 12.83
CA ASP A 277 -11.64 -3.75 13.45
C ASP A 277 -12.16 -4.79 12.45
N GLN A 278 -13.13 -4.38 11.62
CA GLN A 278 -13.61 -5.22 10.53
C GLN A 278 -12.51 -5.49 9.50
N GLU A 279 -11.66 -4.50 9.22
CA GLU A 279 -10.52 -4.67 8.31
C GLU A 279 -9.51 -5.68 8.88
N LEU A 280 -9.20 -5.62 10.18
CA LEU A 280 -8.38 -6.62 10.87
C LEU A 280 -8.97 -8.03 10.71
N VAL A 281 -10.28 -8.19 10.91
CA VAL A 281 -10.94 -9.48 10.72
C VAL A 281 -10.78 -10.00 9.29
N GLY A 282 -11.03 -9.15 8.28
CA GLY A 282 -10.87 -9.52 6.87
C GLY A 282 -9.44 -9.94 6.53
N GLN A 283 -8.44 -9.14 6.90
CA GLN A 283 -7.03 -9.45 6.68
C GLN A 283 -6.59 -10.71 7.44
N GLY A 284 -7.10 -10.90 8.66
CA GLY A 284 -6.87 -12.08 9.48
C GLY A 284 -7.37 -13.35 8.81
N LEU A 285 -8.63 -13.35 8.35
CA LEU A 285 -9.22 -14.49 7.64
C LEU A 285 -8.45 -14.83 6.36
N ALA A 286 -8.05 -13.83 5.56
CA ALA A 286 -7.28 -14.08 4.35
C ALA A 286 -5.93 -14.77 4.63
N ASN A 287 -5.22 -14.33 5.66
CA ASN A 287 -3.94 -14.93 6.06
C ASN A 287 -4.09 -16.32 6.66
N VAL A 288 -5.11 -16.53 7.51
CA VAL A 288 -5.42 -17.86 8.06
C VAL A 288 -5.74 -18.84 6.93
N VAL A 289 -6.64 -18.49 6.00
CA VAL A 289 -6.98 -19.40 4.90
C VAL A 289 -5.76 -19.62 4.01
N ALA A 290 -5.03 -18.57 3.63
CA ALA A 290 -3.81 -18.72 2.82
C ALA A 290 -2.80 -19.70 3.43
N SER A 291 -2.63 -19.70 4.75
CA SER A 291 -1.68 -20.59 5.44
C SER A 291 -1.96 -22.08 5.22
N PHE A 292 -3.23 -22.48 5.11
CA PHE A 292 -3.61 -23.87 4.86
C PHE A 292 -3.41 -24.30 3.40
N PHE A 293 -3.25 -23.34 2.50
CA PHE A 293 -3.03 -23.56 1.07
C PHE A 293 -1.64 -23.08 0.64
N GLN A 294 -0.66 -23.25 1.54
CA GLN A 294 0.76 -22.98 1.30
C GLN A 294 1.07 -21.52 0.95
N GLY A 295 0.14 -20.59 1.18
CA GLY A 295 0.39 -19.16 1.06
C GLY A 295 1.24 -18.65 2.22
N TYR A 296 1.91 -17.52 1.99
CA TYR A 296 2.68 -16.79 3.01
C TYR A 296 1.97 -15.47 3.36
N PRO A 297 2.44 -14.69 4.36
CA PRO A 297 1.73 -13.51 4.82
C PRO A 297 1.38 -12.52 3.70
N VAL A 298 0.13 -12.03 3.70
CA VAL A 298 -0.43 -11.07 2.74
C VAL A 298 -0.95 -9.81 3.41
N SER A 299 -1.03 -8.73 2.65
CA SER A 299 -1.46 -7.42 3.14
C SER A 299 -2.07 -6.55 2.03
N GLY A 300 -2.66 -5.41 2.38
CA GLY A 300 -3.24 -4.46 1.43
C GLY A 300 -2.16 -3.75 0.58
N SER A 301 -2.31 -3.76 -0.74
CA SER A 301 -1.34 -3.15 -1.68
C SER A 301 -1.77 -1.77 -2.13
N PHE A 302 -0.91 -0.75 -1.95
CA PHE A 302 -1.22 0.63 -2.38
C PHE A 302 -1.42 0.72 -3.89
N THR A 303 -0.46 0.19 -4.67
CA THR A 303 -0.48 0.29 -6.13
C THR A 303 -1.66 -0.46 -6.74
N ARG A 304 -1.95 -1.67 -6.25
CA ARG A 304 -3.10 -2.45 -6.77
C ARG A 304 -4.44 -1.83 -6.39
N SER A 305 -4.58 -1.30 -5.17
CA SER A 305 -5.81 -0.61 -4.77
C SER A 305 -6.04 0.68 -5.54
N ALA A 306 -4.97 1.42 -5.88
CA ALA A 306 -5.05 2.59 -6.75
C ALA A 306 -5.55 2.22 -8.15
N ILE A 307 -4.96 1.18 -8.77
CA ILE A 307 -5.39 0.64 -10.07
C ILE A 307 -6.84 0.17 -10.01
N ASN A 308 -7.22 -0.54 -8.95
CA ASN A 308 -8.58 -1.04 -8.77
C ASN A 308 -9.61 0.11 -8.81
N ARG A 309 -9.32 1.19 -8.08
CA ARG A 309 -10.16 2.38 -8.03
C ARG A 309 -10.18 3.14 -9.36
N GLU A 310 -9.01 3.36 -9.97
CA GLU A 310 -8.87 4.09 -11.24
C GLU A 310 -9.56 3.37 -12.40
N ALA A 311 -9.55 2.04 -12.39
CA ALA A 311 -10.29 1.20 -13.34
C ALA A 311 -11.80 1.15 -13.06
N GLY A 312 -12.28 1.81 -12.01
CA GLY A 312 -13.70 2.00 -11.73
C GLY A 312 -14.34 0.96 -10.80
N ALA A 313 -13.57 0.25 -9.97
CA ALA A 313 -14.13 -0.67 -8.98
C ALA A 313 -15.08 0.04 -8.01
N ARG A 314 -16.25 -0.56 -7.80
CA ARG A 314 -17.30 -0.02 -6.90
C ARG A 314 -17.55 -0.96 -5.73
N THR A 315 -17.25 -2.24 -5.87
CA THR A 315 -17.45 -3.23 -4.81
C THR A 315 -16.25 -4.17 -4.64
N SER A 316 -16.28 -4.94 -3.56
CA SER A 316 -15.30 -6.00 -3.28
C SER A 316 -15.31 -7.11 -4.33
N PHE A 317 -16.33 -7.18 -5.21
CA PHE A 317 -16.39 -8.16 -6.28
C PHE A 317 -15.22 -8.02 -7.28
N SER A 318 -14.65 -6.82 -7.41
CA SER A 318 -13.41 -6.60 -8.18
C SER A 318 -12.26 -7.51 -7.73
N SER A 319 -12.13 -7.75 -6.42
CA SER A 319 -11.11 -8.66 -5.88
C SER A 319 -11.43 -10.13 -6.15
N VAL A 320 -12.72 -10.51 -6.20
CA VAL A 320 -13.14 -11.87 -6.60
C VAL A 320 -12.77 -12.13 -8.06
N VAL A 321 -13.04 -11.16 -8.94
CA VAL A 321 -12.63 -11.23 -10.36
C VAL A 321 -11.11 -11.36 -10.46
N SER A 322 -10.35 -10.56 -9.71
CA SER A 322 -8.89 -10.63 -9.72
C SER A 322 -8.35 -11.99 -9.25
N THR A 323 -8.93 -12.56 -8.19
CA THR A 323 -8.65 -13.93 -7.74
C THR A 323 -9.00 -14.95 -8.83
N GLY A 324 -10.14 -14.81 -9.50
CA GLY A 324 -10.55 -15.71 -10.59
C GLY A 324 -9.58 -15.71 -11.78
N VAL A 325 -9.07 -14.53 -12.17
CA VAL A 325 -8.03 -14.43 -13.21
C VAL A 325 -6.70 -15.02 -12.73
N THR A 326 -6.34 -14.82 -11.46
CA THR A 326 -5.15 -15.45 -10.86
C THR A 326 -5.28 -16.98 -10.86
N LEU A 327 -6.46 -17.50 -10.52
CA LEU A 327 -6.77 -18.93 -10.56
C LEU A 327 -6.66 -19.50 -11.97
N ALA A 328 -7.26 -18.83 -12.97
CA ALA A 328 -7.13 -19.22 -14.37
C ALA A 328 -5.66 -19.20 -14.83
N THR A 329 -4.87 -18.25 -14.33
CA THR A 329 -3.44 -18.15 -14.64
C THR A 329 -2.67 -19.35 -14.10
N ILE A 330 -2.92 -19.76 -12.85
CA ILE A 330 -2.30 -20.94 -12.23
C ILE A 330 -2.64 -22.22 -12.98
N LEU A 331 -3.88 -22.34 -13.47
CA LEU A 331 -4.37 -23.55 -14.13
C LEU A 331 -3.92 -23.67 -15.59
N PHE A 332 -3.79 -22.56 -16.31
CA PHE A 332 -3.64 -22.58 -17.77
C PHE A 332 -2.44 -21.80 -18.31
N LEU A 333 -1.93 -20.78 -17.59
CA LEU A 333 -0.92 -19.85 -18.12
C LEU A 333 0.45 -19.99 -17.44
N THR A 334 0.60 -20.80 -16.39
CA THR A 334 1.90 -21.02 -15.71
C THR A 334 3.04 -21.43 -16.65
N PRO A 335 2.85 -22.30 -17.67
CA PRO A 335 3.94 -22.66 -18.57
C PRO A 335 4.45 -21.49 -19.41
N LEU A 336 3.63 -20.46 -19.66
CA LEU A 336 4.04 -19.28 -20.44
C LEU A 336 5.13 -18.46 -19.75
N PHE A 337 5.24 -18.57 -18.43
CA PHE A 337 6.21 -17.81 -17.65
C PHE A 337 7.59 -18.48 -17.57
N PHE A 338 7.78 -19.68 -18.13
CA PHE A 338 9.06 -20.41 -18.05
C PHE A 338 10.25 -19.55 -18.51
N TYR A 339 10.12 -18.95 -19.69
CA TYR A 339 11.16 -18.12 -20.31
C TYR A 339 11.16 -16.66 -19.84
N LEU A 340 10.34 -16.29 -18.86
CA LEU A 340 10.24 -14.92 -18.40
C LEU A 340 11.52 -14.51 -17.64
N PRO A 341 12.27 -13.49 -18.09
CA PRO A 341 13.46 -13.02 -17.39
C PRO A 341 13.10 -12.31 -16.08
N LEU A 342 13.87 -12.60 -15.02
CA LEU A 342 13.68 -11.95 -13.70
C LEU A 342 13.94 -10.43 -13.76
N THR A 343 14.79 -9.98 -14.67
CA THR A 343 15.07 -8.56 -14.92
C THR A 343 13.83 -7.79 -15.38
N ALA A 344 12.94 -8.41 -16.16
CA ALA A 344 11.68 -7.81 -16.60
C ALA A 344 10.69 -7.68 -15.43
N LEU A 345 10.62 -8.69 -14.55
CA LEU A 345 9.84 -8.61 -13.31
C LEU A 345 10.34 -7.47 -12.41
N ALA A 346 11.66 -7.35 -12.23
CA ALA A 346 12.28 -6.28 -11.45
C ALA A 346 11.90 -4.90 -12.00
N ALA A 347 11.94 -4.71 -13.33
CA ALA A 347 11.55 -3.46 -13.98
C ALA A 347 10.08 -3.08 -13.68
N ILE A 348 9.16 -4.05 -13.74
CA ILE A 348 7.73 -3.84 -13.44
C ILE A 348 7.54 -3.43 -11.97
N VAL A 349 8.24 -4.09 -11.04
CA VAL A 349 8.18 -3.78 -9.61
C VAL A 349 8.75 -2.38 -9.33
N ILE A 350 9.88 -2.02 -9.94
CA ILE A 350 10.50 -0.68 -9.81
C ILE A 350 9.54 0.41 -10.29
N LEU A 351 8.98 0.26 -11.49
CA LEU A 351 8.04 1.25 -12.04
C LEU A 351 6.82 1.45 -11.13
N SER A 352 6.30 0.35 -10.59
CA SER A 352 5.15 0.32 -9.68
C SER A 352 5.45 0.99 -8.34
N ALA A 353 6.67 0.83 -7.83
CA ALA A 353 7.12 1.45 -6.58
C ALA A 353 7.38 2.95 -6.75
N VAL A 354 7.99 3.39 -7.86
CA VAL A 354 8.30 4.81 -8.10
C VAL A 354 7.02 5.66 -8.17
N SER A 355 5.90 5.12 -8.69
CA SER A 355 4.60 5.82 -8.67
C SER A 355 4.05 6.09 -7.26
N LEU A 356 4.62 5.45 -6.23
CA LEU A 356 4.21 5.62 -4.84
C LEU A 356 4.94 6.77 -4.13
N ILE A 357 6.02 7.30 -4.73
CA ILE A 357 6.81 8.40 -4.15
C ILE A 357 6.12 9.73 -4.48
N ASP A 358 5.43 10.30 -3.50
CA ASP A 358 4.78 11.61 -3.64
C ASP A 358 5.74 12.75 -3.25
N ILE A 359 6.64 13.09 -4.17
CA ILE A 359 7.65 14.15 -3.98
C ILE A 359 7.00 15.50 -3.65
N LYS A 360 5.84 15.79 -4.26
CA LYS A 360 5.11 17.05 -4.02
C LYS A 360 4.67 17.14 -2.57
N ARG A 361 4.04 16.09 -2.06
CA ARG A 361 3.58 16.03 -0.67
C ARG A 361 4.73 16.03 0.33
N ILE A 362 5.85 15.37 0.03
CA ILE A 362 7.07 15.46 0.85
C ILE A 362 7.54 16.91 0.95
N ARG A 363 7.57 17.63 -0.19
CA ARG A 363 7.99 19.03 -0.24
C ARG A 363 7.03 19.96 0.52
N GLU A 364 5.71 19.75 0.38
CA GLU A 364 4.68 20.50 1.10
C GLU A 364 4.79 20.29 2.62
N MET A 365 4.92 19.04 3.06
CA MET A 365 5.11 18.71 4.47
C MET A 365 6.40 19.32 5.03
N TYR A 366 7.48 19.29 4.26
CA TYR A 366 8.74 19.93 4.66
C TYR A 366 8.57 21.45 4.81
N ALA A 367 7.86 22.09 3.88
CA ALA A 367 7.56 23.53 3.95
C ALA A 367 6.70 23.90 5.17
N ILE A 368 5.67 23.12 5.50
CA ILE A 368 4.82 23.33 6.69
C ILE A 368 5.63 23.15 7.98
N SER A 369 6.47 22.11 8.05
CA SER A 369 7.34 21.90 9.23
C SER A 369 8.34 23.04 9.45
N ARG A 370 8.71 23.76 8.38
CA ARG A 370 9.60 24.92 8.45
C ARG A 370 8.86 26.17 8.95
N SER A 371 7.61 26.36 8.54
CA SER A 371 6.78 27.45 9.07
C SER A 371 6.39 27.24 10.53
N ASP A 372 6.10 26.01 10.95
CA ASP A 372 5.82 25.68 12.35
C ASP A 372 7.06 25.83 13.23
N ARG A 373 8.24 25.41 12.74
CA ARG A 373 9.52 25.70 13.43
C ARG A 373 9.78 27.19 13.62
N CYS A 374 9.60 28.01 12.57
CA CYS A 374 9.77 29.47 12.71
C CYS A 374 8.72 30.10 13.67
N ARG A 375 7.53 29.48 13.81
CA ARG A 375 6.45 29.95 14.69
C ARG A 375 6.72 29.59 16.14
N GLU A 376 7.14 28.36 16.43
CA GLU A 376 7.61 27.96 17.76
C GLU A 376 8.86 28.73 18.19
N GLU A 377 9.79 29.02 17.28
CA GLU A 377 10.96 29.83 17.58
C GLU A 377 10.60 31.31 17.85
N SER A 378 9.59 31.84 17.16
CA SER A 378 9.05 33.18 17.45
C SER A 378 8.29 33.25 18.78
N LEU A 379 7.53 32.20 19.12
CA LEU A 379 6.83 32.08 20.40
C LEU A 379 7.82 31.88 21.55
N ALA A 380 8.86 31.05 21.38
CA ALA A 380 9.93 30.89 22.35
C ALA A 380 10.63 32.24 22.63
N LYS A 381 10.91 33.05 21.60
CA LYS A 381 11.45 34.42 21.75
C LYS A 381 10.51 35.36 22.52
N HIS A 382 9.20 35.16 22.47
CA HIS A 382 8.22 35.97 23.19
C HIS A 382 8.08 35.58 24.68
N TYR A 383 8.28 34.30 25.02
CA TYR A 383 8.16 33.79 26.39
C TYR A 383 9.50 33.75 27.16
N THR A 384 10.65 33.64 26.48
CA THR A 384 11.96 33.71 27.15
C THR A 384 12.50 35.14 27.15
N LYS A 385 12.16 35.94 28.17
CA LYS A 385 13.00 37.07 28.60
C LYS A 385 14.25 36.52 29.30
N ARG A 386 15.21 35.96 28.55
CA ARG A 386 16.57 35.73 29.08
C ARG A 386 17.63 36.23 28.10
N PRO A 387 18.74 36.80 28.60
CA PRO A 387 19.74 37.42 27.74
C PRO A 387 20.51 36.35 26.96
N ARG A 388 20.55 36.56 25.64
CA ARG A 388 21.50 36.05 24.63
C ARG A 388 22.33 34.82 25.03
N ALA A 389 21.85 33.63 24.66
CA ALA A 389 22.73 32.51 24.29
C ALA A 389 22.87 32.47 22.76
N HIS A 390 24.11 32.51 22.26
CA HIS A 390 24.44 32.40 20.84
C HIS A 390 24.20 30.97 20.36
N PHE A 391 23.06 30.73 19.69
CA PHE A 391 22.86 29.51 18.91
C PHE A 391 23.31 29.73 17.44
N PRO A 392 24.09 28.81 16.82
CA PRO A 392 24.72 29.04 15.51
C PRO A 392 23.77 28.99 14.30
N TRP A 393 22.50 28.62 14.47
CA TRP A 393 21.55 28.37 13.37
C TRP A 393 20.75 29.60 12.92
N ARG A 394 21.34 30.79 13.05
CA ARG A 394 20.68 32.12 12.93
C ARG A 394 20.49 32.67 11.51
N ARG A 395 20.34 31.84 10.47
CA ARG A 395 20.12 32.35 9.10
C ARG A 395 18.71 32.04 8.57
N ASP A 396 17.97 33.13 8.38
CA ASP A 396 16.77 33.31 7.54
C ASP A 396 15.43 32.67 7.94
N CYS A 397 14.78 33.22 8.97
CA CYS A 397 13.30 33.22 9.10
C CYS A 397 12.67 34.61 8.81
N SER A 398 13.44 35.65 8.45
CA SER A 398 12.93 37.04 8.41
C SER A 398 12.32 37.51 7.09
N SER A 399 12.40 36.74 6.00
CA SER A 399 12.08 37.30 4.67
C SER A 399 10.92 36.61 3.92
N GLY A 400 10.56 35.37 4.29
CA GLY A 400 9.58 34.56 3.54
C GLY A 400 8.14 34.59 4.08
N SER A 401 7.94 34.82 5.38
CA SER A 401 6.63 34.63 6.02
C SER A 401 5.68 35.83 5.88
N ILE A 402 6.18 37.00 5.48
CA ILE A 402 5.34 38.20 5.28
C ILE A 402 4.70 38.23 3.87
N ALA A 403 5.29 37.55 2.88
CA ALA A 403 4.78 37.56 1.51
C ALA A 403 3.51 36.71 1.31
N LEU A 404 3.38 35.58 2.01
CA LEU A 404 2.19 34.72 1.91
C LEU A 404 0.97 35.28 2.66
N LEU A 405 1.17 36.22 3.59
CA LEU A 405 0.08 36.96 4.25
C LEU A 405 -0.46 38.13 3.41
N ARG A 406 0.16 38.46 2.25
CA ARG A 406 -0.33 39.49 1.32
C ARG A 406 -1.20 38.96 0.19
N GLN A 407 -1.17 37.65 -0.12
CA GLN A 407 -2.01 37.07 -1.19
C GLN A 407 -3.43 36.67 -0.73
N HIS A 408 -3.73 36.70 0.56
CA HIS A 408 -5.08 36.52 1.12
C HIS A 408 -5.52 37.74 1.96
N ARG A 409 -5.41 38.95 1.41
CA ARG A 409 -6.29 40.05 1.82
C ARG A 409 -7.51 40.05 0.90
N PRO A 410 -8.72 39.78 1.39
CA PRO A 410 -9.91 40.24 0.69
C PRO A 410 -9.83 41.77 0.64
N SER A 411 -10.00 42.31 -0.56
CA SER A 411 -10.19 43.73 -0.82
C SER A 411 -11.26 44.27 0.13
N ALA A 412 -10.85 45.19 1.02
CA ALA A 412 -11.77 45.96 1.83
C ALA A 412 -12.46 47.00 0.94
N HIS A 413 -13.51 46.57 0.26
CA HIS A 413 -14.58 47.44 -0.20
C HIS A 413 -15.88 46.98 0.44
N THR A 414 -16.28 47.71 1.47
CA THR A 414 -17.68 48.04 1.80
C THR A 414 -18.74 46.95 1.55
N SER A 415 -19.10 46.18 2.58
CA SER A 415 -20.50 46.05 3.00
C SER A 415 -20.62 45.26 4.32
N ARG A 416 -21.44 45.79 5.23
CA ARG A 416 -21.84 45.19 6.51
C ARG A 416 -22.57 43.86 6.28
N ARG A 417 -22.08 42.74 6.81
CA ARG A 417 -22.91 41.59 7.24
C ARG A 417 -22.24 40.88 8.43
N GLY A 418 -22.89 40.93 9.58
CA GLY A 418 -22.46 40.26 10.82
C GLY A 418 -22.80 38.76 10.81
N TYR A 419 -21.96 37.96 11.46
CA TYR A 419 -22.19 36.53 11.72
C TYR A 419 -22.73 36.34 13.15
N CYS A 420 -23.81 35.57 13.30
CA CYS A 420 -24.34 35.15 14.60
C CYS A 420 -23.64 33.86 15.05
N ILE A 421 -23.06 33.87 16.27
CA ILE A 421 -22.46 32.70 16.91
C ILE A 421 -23.37 32.31 18.08
N THR A 422 -23.88 31.08 18.08
CA THR A 422 -24.61 30.50 19.23
C THR A 422 -23.79 29.40 19.88
N HIS A 423 -23.42 29.58 21.14
CA HIS A 423 -22.86 28.51 21.98
C HIS A 423 -23.98 27.79 22.76
N PRO A 424 -23.93 26.46 22.93
CA PRO A 424 -24.86 25.74 23.78
C PRO A 424 -24.31 25.68 25.21
N SER A 425 -25.05 26.21 26.18
CA SER A 425 -24.89 25.86 27.60
C SER A 425 -26.24 25.37 28.14
N GLY A 426 -26.18 24.27 28.90
CA GLY A 426 -27.34 23.48 29.29
C GLY A 426 -28.17 24.07 30.44
N GLY A 427 -29.33 23.44 30.65
CA GLY A 427 -30.18 23.63 31.84
C GLY A 427 -31.56 24.26 31.54
N PRO A 428 -32.66 23.78 32.15
CA PRO A 428 -34.00 24.01 31.63
C PRO A 428 -34.69 25.27 32.21
N ARG A 429 -35.51 25.89 31.35
CA ARG A 429 -36.56 26.91 31.62
C ARG A 429 -36.15 28.40 31.70
N LYS A 430 -36.40 29.03 30.54
CA LYS A 430 -37.07 30.33 30.28
C LYS A 430 -36.29 31.66 30.41
N LYS A 431 -36.51 32.47 29.36
CA LYS A 431 -36.28 33.92 29.14
C LYS A 431 -34.90 34.33 28.61
N TYR A 432 -34.78 34.35 27.29
CA TYR A 432 -33.72 35.09 26.59
C TYR A 432 -34.05 36.59 26.58
N ARG A 433 -33.21 37.41 27.22
CA ARG A 433 -33.16 38.87 27.03
C ARG A 433 -32.09 39.17 25.98
N ALA A 434 -32.50 39.60 24.79
CA ALA A 434 -31.59 40.09 23.76
C ALA A 434 -31.25 41.56 24.03
N ARG A 435 -29.96 41.90 24.07
CA ARG A 435 -29.47 43.29 24.08
C ARG A 435 -29.16 43.68 22.63
N TYR A 436 -29.86 44.68 22.12
CA TYR A 436 -29.83 45.14 20.73
C TYR A 436 -28.72 46.16 20.49
N VAL A 437 -27.96 45.99 19.41
CA VAL A 437 -27.27 47.08 18.67
C VAL A 437 -27.34 46.77 17.17
N GLY A 438 -27.96 47.68 16.40
CA GLY A 438 -27.83 47.75 14.93
C GLY A 438 -28.82 46.90 14.13
N GLY A 439 -29.87 47.52 13.59
CA GLY A 439 -30.91 46.86 12.81
C GLY A 439 -30.48 46.44 11.39
N GLN A 440 -30.80 45.19 11.03
CA GLN A 440 -31.39 44.77 9.74
C GLN A 440 -31.77 43.27 9.79
N PHE A 441 -32.91 42.95 9.19
CA PHE A 441 -33.63 41.66 9.19
C PHE A 441 -32.81 40.45 8.67
N CYS A 442 -32.86 39.31 9.37
CA CYS A 442 -32.57 37.97 8.80
C CYS A 442 -33.89 37.28 8.44
N ARG A 443 -34.18 37.07 7.14
CA ARG A 443 -35.25 36.17 6.69
C ARG A 443 -34.77 34.72 6.80
N HIS A 444 -35.42 33.92 7.64
CA HIS A 444 -35.35 32.47 7.60
C HIS A 444 -36.37 31.94 6.58
N GLN A 445 -35.91 31.20 5.57
CA GLN A 445 -36.77 30.41 4.69
C GLN A 445 -36.77 28.96 5.18
N TRP A 446 -37.86 28.59 5.85
CA TRP A 446 -38.18 27.21 6.25
C TRP A 446 -38.98 26.54 5.13
N TYR A 447 -38.55 25.39 4.66
CA TYR A 447 -39.42 24.43 3.98
C TYR A 447 -39.41 23.14 4.80
N GLY A 448 -40.37 23.04 5.72
CA GLY A 448 -40.83 21.79 6.31
C GLY A 448 -42.27 21.58 5.85
N ASN A 449 -42.52 20.52 5.08
CA ASN A 449 -43.86 20.14 4.66
C ASN A 449 -44.27 18.87 5.39
N THR A 450 -45.05 19.03 6.45
CA THR A 450 -45.94 18.00 7.01
C THR A 450 -47.28 18.67 7.30
N ARG A 451 -48.28 18.39 6.47
CA ARG A 451 -49.70 18.54 6.78
C ARG A 451 -50.40 17.21 6.49
N ARG A 452 -51.01 16.62 7.51
CA ARG A 452 -52.27 15.87 7.40
C ARG A 452 -53.35 16.76 8.00
N VAL A 453 -54.43 17.01 7.27
CA VAL A 453 -55.86 16.94 7.68
C VAL A 453 -56.70 17.04 6.41
N HIS A 454 -57.18 15.91 5.88
CA HIS A 454 -58.59 15.49 5.88
C HIS A 454 -58.69 14.05 5.40
#